data_AF-A0A7X1PBF0-F1
#
_entry.id   AF-A0A7X1PBF0-F1
#
_cell.length_a   1.000
_cell.length_b   1.000
_cell.length_c   1.000
_cell.angle_alpha   90.00
_cell.angle_beta   90.00
_cell.angle_gamma   90.00
#
_symmetry.space_group_name_H-M   'P 1'
#
loop_
_entity.id
_entity.type
_entity.pdbx_description
1 polymer ?
#
loop_
_entity_poly.entity_id
_entity_poly.type
_entity_poly.pdbx_seq_one_letter_code
_entity_poly.pdbx_strand_id
1 'polypeptide(L)'
;MAREYIVVMKKSSPSRETRPLISIATWVLSRLSRGPVGSPVKPWMPVQARYRGQTGGRRPEFYNLIIDQFEVESNQRYRKNRQGHNETYCNIFVWDVTRAMGAEIPHWVDDAGDPAVALTGRETTANDAVSWLTMHGERFGWREVDMLTAQELANMGQPVVAVWLNNASAGHMAVVRPGQLSEQGPTMAQAGEADSRLIQAGNAFPTAWQNRQVAYFTHD
;
A
#
# COMPACT_ATOMS: atom_id res chain seq x y z
N MET A 1 -34.35 30.21 -70.72
CA MET A 1 -35.20 29.16 -71.33
C MET A 1 -34.95 27.86 -70.59
N ALA A 2 -36.01 27.12 -70.30
CA ALA A 2 -36.15 26.11 -69.26
C ALA A 2 -35.37 24.79 -69.45
N ARG A 3 -35.13 24.08 -68.34
CA ARG A 3 -35.55 22.67 -68.02
C ARG A 3 -34.71 22.14 -66.84
N GLU A 4 -35.31 21.94 -65.66
CA GLU A 4 -36.04 20.75 -65.16
C GLU A 4 -35.13 19.69 -64.50
N TYR A 5 -35.59 19.25 -63.33
CA TYR A 5 -34.99 18.33 -62.36
C TYR A 5 -35.12 16.87 -62.80
N ILE A 6 -34.12 16.03 -62.53
CA ILE A 6 -34.33 14.63 -62.07
C ILE A 6 -33.25 14.26 -61.03
N VAL A 7 -33.70 13.83 -59.86
CA VAL A 7 -32.93 13.17 -58.80
C VAL A 7 -32.88 11.67 -59.09
N VAL A 8 -31.69 11.05 -59.05
CA VAL A 8 -31.53 9.63 -58.70
C VAL A 8 -30.28 9.46 -57.85
N MET A 9 -30.48 9.05 -56.59
CA MET A 9 -29.42 8.51 -55.74
C MET A 9 -29.26 7.00 -55.96
N LYS A 10 -28.03 6.47 -55.98
CA LYS A 10 -27.63 5.40 -55.05
C LYS A 10 -26.11 5.10 -55.00
N LYS A 11 -25.62 5.17 -53.75
CA LYS A 11 -24.60 4.36 -53.07
C LYS A 11 -23.19 4.25 -53.68
N SER A 12 -22.28 5.09 -53.18
CA SER A 12 -20.84 4.86 -53.14
C SER A 12 -20.40 4.37 -51.76
N SER A 13 -19.69 3.24 -51.72
CA SER A 13 -18.96 2.73 -50.54
C SER A 13 -17.81 3.67 -50.16
N PRO A 14 -17.51 3.92 -48.87
CA PRO A 14 -16.39 4.77 -48.50
C PRO A 14 -15.07 4.00 -48.38
N SER A 15 -14.02 4.73 -48.78
CA SER A 15 -12.60 4.43 -48.80
C SER A 15 -11.96 4.35 -47.41
N ARG A 16 -10.79 3.70 -47.38
CA ARG A 16 -9.86 3.53 -46.26
C ARG A 16 -9.46 4.87 -45.62
N GLU A 17 -9.67 4.99 -44.32
CA GLU A 17 -9.00 5.95 -43.44
C GLU A 17 -8.02 5.20 -42.53
N THR A 18 -6.77 5.65 -42.53
CA THR A 18 -5.67 5.21 -41.68
C THR A 18 -5.86 5.75 -40.26
N ARG A 19 -5.94 4.85 -39.27
CA ARG A 19 -5.89 5.17 -37.82
C ARG A 19 -4.54 4.72 -37.23
N PRO A 20 -3.97 5.47 -36.27
CA PRO A 20 -2.72 5.09 -35.63
C PRO A 20 -2.95 3.91 -34.67
N LEU A 21 -1.94 3.04 -34.60
CA LEU A 21 -1.89 1.84 -33.79
C LEU A 21 -1.85 2.21 -32.30
N ILE A 22 -2.99 2.12 -31.61
CA ILE A 22 -3.02 1.97 -30.16
C ILE A 22 -2.74 0.49 -29.89
N SER A 23 -1.56 0.21 -29.34
CA SER A 23 -1.14 -1.12 -28.93
C SER A 23 -2.10 -1.65 -27.86
N ILE A 24 -2.91 -2.63 -28.25
CA ILE A 24 -3.78 -3.42 -27.37
C ILE A 24 -2.87 -4.42 -26.66
N ALA A 25 -2.33 -4.04 -25.51
CA ALA A 25 -1.77 -4.99 -24.56
C ALA A 25 -2.92 -5.59 -23.73
N THR A 26 -3.45 -6.68 -24.26
CA THR A 26 -3.96 -7.88 -23.58
C THR A 26 -4.42 -7.72 -22.11
N TRP A 27 -5.71 -7.41 -21.94
CA TRP A 27 -6.46 -7.72 -20.73
C TRP A 27 -6.98 -9.16 -20.81
N VAL A 28 -6.23 -10.14 -20.29
CA VAL A 28 -6.71 -11.52 -20.16
C VAL A 28 -6.23 -12.15 -18.84
N LEU A 29 -7.22 -12.43 -17.98
CA LEU A 29 -7.26 -13.22 -16.73
C LEU A 29 -6.69 -12.52 -15.47
N SER A 30 -7.41 -12.41 -14.35
CA SER A 30 -8.30 -13.42 -13.76
C SER A 30 -9.47 -12.81 -12.98
N ARG A 31 -10.62 -13.48 -13.06
CA ARG A 31 -11.65 -13.44 -12.01
C ARG A 31 -11.07 -14.16 -10.79
N LEU A 32 -10.68 -13.43 -9.75
CA LEU A 32 -10.39 -14.00 -8.44
C LEU A 32 -11.31 -13.36 -7.39
N SER A 33 -12.18 -14.21 -6.84
CA SER A 33 -12.92 -14.13 -5.58
C SER A 33 -13.47 -12.77 -5.12
N ARG A 34 -14.77 -12.57 -5.29
CA ARG A 34 -15.56 -11.77 -4.33
C ARG A 34 -15.76 -12.60 -3.06
N GLY A 35 -14.91 -12.41 -2.07
CA GLY A 35 -15.04 -12.96 -0.73
C GLY A 35 -14.61 -11.91 0.31
N PRO A 36 -15.01 -12.04 1.58
CA PRO A 36 -14.45 -11.22 2.65
C PRO A 36 -12.92 -11.42 2.70
N VAL A 37 -12.17 -10.43 3.18
CA VAL A 37 -10.73 -10.55 3.37
C VAL A 37 -10.47 -11.62 4.44
N GLY A 38 -10.25 -12.88 4.03
CA GLY A 38 -10.13 -14.00 4.96
C GLY A 38 -9.73 -15.35 4.34
N SER A 39 -8.40 -15.57 4.20
CA SER A 39 -7.62 -16.83 3.99
C SER A 39 -7.63 -17.61 2.64
N PRO A 40 -6.49 -18.18 2.16
CA PRO A 40 -5.08 -17.89 2.45
C PRO A 40 -4.37 -17.45 1.16
N VAL A 41 -4.47 -16.17 0.78
CA VAL A 41 -3.45 -15.61 -0.11
C VAL A 41 -2.15 -15.62 0.69
N LYS A 42 -1.15 -16.33 0.16
CA LYS A 42 0.20 -16.39 0.74
C LYS A 42 0.68 -14.96 1.07
N PRO A 43 1.28 -14.70 2.24
CA PRO A 43 1.70 -13.35 2.67
C PRO A 43 2.42 -12.55 1.58
N TRP A 44 3.31 -13.23 0.85
CA TRP A 44 4.13 -12.65 -0.19
C TRP A 44 3.40 -12.33 -1.50
N MET A 45 2.11 -12.69 -1.61
CA MET A 45 1.27 -12.38 -2.77
C MET A 45 0.35 -11.18 -2.46
N PRO A 46 0.14 -10.27 -3.43
CA PRO A 46 -0.68 -9.10 -3.23
C PRO A 46 -2.15 -9.50 -3.06
N VAL A 47 -2.85 -8.83 -2.15
CA VAL A 47 -4.31 -8.96 -2.02
C VAL A 47 -5.03 -7.87 -2.81
N GLN A 48 -6.27 -8.13 -3.20
CA GLN A 48 -7.14 -7.10 -3.77
C GLN A 48 -7.93 -6.44 -2.63
N ALA A 49 -7.50 -5.25 -2.22
CA ALA A 49 -8.21 -4.47 -1.23
C ALA A 49 -9.61 -4.08 -1.73
N ARG A 50 -10.62 -4.25 -0.87
CA ARG A 50 -12.02 -3.86 -1.15
C ARG A 50 -12.15 -2.35 -1.22
N TYR A 51 -11.51 -1.66 -0.28
CA TYR A 51 -11.48 -0.21 -0.20
C TYR A 51 -10.12 0.29 -0.60
N ARG A 52 -10.09 1.29 -1.50
CA ARG A 52 -8.86 1.84 -2.06
C ARG A 52 -8.87 3.36 -2.05
N GLY A 53 -7.81 3.94 -1.52
CA GLY A 53 -7.50 5.35 -1.51
C GLY A 53 -6.97 5.84 -2.84
N GLN A 54 -7.03 7.16 -3.03
CA GLN A 54 -6.34 7.87 -4.09
C GLN A 54 -5.67 9.10 -3.46
N THR A 55 -4.52 9.48 -4.01
CA THR A 55 -3.66 10.57 -3.49
C THR A 55 -4.40 11.89 -3.27
N GLY A 56 -5.42 12.21 -4.08
CA GLY A 56 -6.18 13.48 -4.00
C GLY A 56 -7.47 13.48 -3.16
N GLY A 57 -7.80 12.39 -2.46
CA GLY A 57 -9.10 12.22 -1.78
C GLY A 57 -9.02 11.74 -0.34
N ARG A 58 -7.90 12.00 0.33
CA ARG A 58 -7.58 11.43 1.65
C ARG A 58 -8.45 12.03 2.75
N ARG A 59 -8.98 11.15 3.60
CA ARG A 59 -9.86 11.48 4.72
C ARG A 59 -9.62 10.51 5.88
N PRO A 60 -9.63 10.97 7.13
CA PRO A 60 -9.32 10.12 8.28
C PRO A 60 -10.29 8.93 8.42
N GLU A 61 -11.58 9.12 8.19
CA GLU A 61 -12.57 8.03 8.29
C GLU A 61 -12.30 6.95 7.24
N PHE A 62 -11.91 7.36 6.04
CA PHE A 62 -11.60 6.43 4.96
C PHE A 62 -10.27 5.72 5.17
N TYR A 63 -9.28 6.40 5.74
CA TYR A 63 -8.01 5.79 6.11
C TYR A 63 -8.20 4.72 7.19
N ASN A 64 -8.97 5.01 8.25
CA ASN A 64 -9.36 4.01 9.25
C ASN A 64 -10.09 2.82 8.62
N LEU A 65 -11.05 3.08 7.73
CA LEU A 65 -11.78 2.02 7.03
C LEU A 65 -10.87 1.16 6.13
N ILE A 66 -9.83 1.75 5.52
CA ILE A 66 -8.83 1.00 4.76
C ILE A 66 -7.96 0.13 5.67
N ILE A 67 -7.53 0.63 6.83
CA ILE A 67 -6.74 -0.13 7.79
C ILE A 67 -7.56 -1.30 8.35
N ASP A 68 -8.78 -1.01 8.80
CA ASP A 68 -9.64 -1.98 9.49
C ASP A 68 -10.11 -3.10 8.55
N GLN A 69 -10.16 -2.88 7.23
CA GLN A 69 -10.54 -3.91 6.25
C GLN A 69 -9.63 -5.15 6.27
N PHE A 70 -8.40 -4.99 6.77
CA PHE A 70 -7.43 -6.06 6.82
C PHE A 70 -7.57 -6.92 8.07
N GLU A 71 -8.36 -6.50 9.05
CA GLU A 71 -8.68 -7.29 10.26
C GLU A 71 -7.42 -7.84 10.94
N VAL A 72 -6.41 -6.98 11.17
CA VAL A 72 -5.04 -7.41 11.52
C VAL A 72 -4.96 -8.38 12.70
N GLU A 73 -5.87 -8.24 13.68
CA GLU A 73 -5.91 -9.06 14.91
C GLU A 73 -6.44 -10.49 14.69
N SER A 74 -7.26 -10.71 13.67
CA SER A 74 -7.93 -12.01 13.41
C SER A 74 -7.51 -12.66 12.09
N ASN A 75 -6.94 -11.88 11.18
CA ASN A 75 -6.60 -12.35 9.85
C ASN A 75 -5.37 -13.25 9.87
N GLN A 76 -5.57 -14.51 9.48
CA GLN A 76 -4.52 -15.52 9.37
C GLN A 76 -3.35 -15.08 8.48
N ARG A 77 -3.52 -14.09 7.61
CA ARG A 77 -2.43 -13.53 6.79
C ARG A 77 -1.28 -13.00 7.65
N TYR A 78 -1.59 -12.33 8.75
CA TYR A 78 -0.63 -11.58 9.57
C TYR A 78 -0.20 -12.31 10.84
N ARG A 79 -0.94 -13.36 11.22
CA ARG A 79 -0.65 -14.17 12.41
C ARG A 79 0.84 -14.48 12.50
N LYS A 80 1.45 -14.24 13.66
CA LYS A 80 2.83 -14.64 13.94
C LYS A 80 3.01 -16.16 13.80
N ASN A 81 4.23 -16.58 13.41
CA ASN A 81 4.69 -17.98 13.45
C ASN A 81 3.79 -18.97 12.67
N ARG A 82 3.29 -18.58 11.50
CA ARG A 82 2.48 -19.45 10.62
C ARG A 82 3.27 -20.59 10.02
N GLN A 83 4.56 -20.40 9.81
CA GLN A 83 5.47 -21.35 9.19
C GLN A 83 6.29 -22.11 10.23
N GLY A 84 6.16 -21.79 11.53
CA GLY A 84 6.91 -22.45 12.60
C GLY A 84 8.33 -21.92 12.77
N HIS A 85 8.66 -20.77 12.20
CA HIS A 85 10.02 -20.19 12.20
C HIS A 85 10.10 -18.87 12.98
N ASN A 86 9.14 -18.63 13.88
CA ASN A 86 9.01 -17.42 14.69
C ASN A 86 8.94 -16.13 13.84
N GLU A 87 8.38 -16.22 12.64
CA GLU A 87 8.29 -15.10 11.72
C GLU A 87 7.10 -14.17 12.04
N THR A 88 7.25 -12.90 11.72
CA THR A 88 6.21 -11.88 11.83
C THR A 88 5.97 -11.24 10.46
N TYR A 89 4.81 -10.62 10.28
CA TYR A 89 4.34 -10.14 8.98
C TYR A 89 4.06 -8.63 8.98
N CYS A 90 4.86 -7.87 9.74
CA CYS A 90 4.74 -6.43 9.88
C CYS A 90 4.83 -5.68 8.55
N ASN A 91 5.82 -6.04 7.72
CA ASN A 91 6.00 -5.49 6.38
C ASN A 91 4.88 -5.86 5.42
N ILE A 92 4.28 -7.05 5.56
CA ILE A 92 3.13 -7.46 4.73
C ILE A 92 1.89 -6.64 5.07
N PHE A 93 1.63 -6.42 6.36
CA PHE A 93 0.51 -5.57 6.78
C PHE A 93 0.69 -4.12 6.29
N VAL A 94 1.89 -3.55 6.46
CA VAL A 94 2.22 -2.21 5.95
C VAL A 94 2.09 -2.16 4.42
N TRP A 95 2.59 -3.16 3.70
CA TRP A 95 2.47 -3.26 2.24
C TRP A 95 1.01 -3.25 1.79
N ASP A 96 0.17 -4.09 2.40
CA ASP A 96 -1.24 -4.20 2.02
C ASP A 96 -2.01 -2.89 2.27
N VAL A 97 -1.78 -2.25 3.42
CA VAL A 97 -2.40 -0.96 3.75
C VAL A 97 -1.93 0.14 2.81
N THR A 98 -0.62 0.29 2.61
CA THR A 98 -0.06 1.37 1.79
C THR A 98 -0.41 1.22 0.32
N ARG A 99 -0.43 -0.02 -0.20
CA ARG A 99 -0.92 -0.33 -1.54
C ARG A 99 -2.43 -0.08 -1.68
N ALA A 100 -3.23 -0.33 -0.65
CA ALA A 100 -4.64 0.03 -0.65
C ALA A 100 -4.84 1.56 -0.62
N MET A 101 -3.94 2.31 0.01
CA MET A 101 -3.96 3.78 0.02
C MET A 101 -3.46 4.41 -1.30
N GLY A 102 -2.91 3.61 -2.23
CA GLY A 102 -2.29 4.12 -3.45
C GLY A 102 -0.93 4.77 -3.21
N ALA A 103 -0.26 4.39 -2.13
CA ALA A 103 1.01 4.94 -1.64
C ALA A 103 1.98 3.81 -1.32
N GLU A 104 2.14 2.84 -2.23
CA GLU A 104 2.77 1.55 -1.94
C GLU A 104 4.20 1.68 -1.37
N ILE A 105 4.45 1.06 -0.20
CA ILE A 105 5.78 0.64 0.21
C ILE A 105 5.96 -0.79 -0.30
N PRO A 106 6.84 -1.02 -1.28
CA PRO A 106 6.86 -2.27 -2.03
C PRO A 106 7.40 -3.44 -1.22
N HIS A 107 6.71 -4.58 -1.32
CA HIS A 107 7.25 -5.87 -0.88
C HIS A 107 8.19 -6.52 -1.91
N TRP A 108 8.07 -6.11 -3.18
CA TRP A 108 8.90 -6.61 -4.28
C TRP A 108 9.51 -5.43 -5.01
N VAL A 109 10.83 -5.46 -5.20
CA VAL A 109 11.57 -4.39 -5.90
C VAL A 109 12.50 -4.97 -6.96
N ASP A 110 12.76 -4.22 -8.03
CA ASP A 110 13.83 -4.53 -8.98
C ASP A 110 15.19 -3.99 -8.52
N ASP A 111 16.22 -4.12 -9.37
CA ASP A 111 17.59 -3.66 -9.07
C ASP A 111 17.70 -2.13 -8.97
N ALA A 112 16.76 -1.38 -9.53
CA ALA A 112 16.69 0.08 -9.44
C ALA A 112 15.89 0.57 -8.21
N GLY A 113 15.32 -0.36 -7.44
CA GLY A 113 14.46 -0.06 -6.29
C GLY A 113 13.04 0.34 -6.70
N ASP A 114 12.62 0.05 -7.93
CA ASP A 114 11.26 0.32 -8.39
C ASP A 114 10.32 -0.84 -8.00
N PRO A 115 9.04 -0.59 -7.69
CA PRO A 115 8.08 -1.65 -7.37
C PRO A 115 7.96 -2.69 -8.50
N ALA A 116 8.15 -3.95 -8.15
CA ALA A 116 8.12 -5.07 -9.09
C ALA A 116 6.85 -5.91 -8.94
N VAL A 117 6.53 -6.68 -9.98
CA VAL A 117 5.49 -7.71 -9.89
C VAL A 117 5.93 -8.76 -8.88
N ALA A 118 4.99 -9.25 -8.07
CA ALA A 118 5.28 -10.29 -7.10
C ALA A 118 5.94 -11.51 -7.76
N LEU A 119 7.00 -12.03 -7.12
CA LEU A 119 7.84 -13.13 -7.61
C LEU A 119 8.72 -12.81 -8.84
N THR A 120 8.73 -11.58 -9.35
CA THR A 120 9.63 -11.17 -10.45
C THR A 120 10.79 -10.29 -10.00
N GLY A 121 10.67 -9.65 -8.84
CA GLY A 121 11.72 -8.86 -8.21
C GLY A 121 12.34 -9.57 -7.01
N ARG A 122 13.15 -8.82 -6.26
CA ARG A 122 13.64 -9.21 -4.93
C ARG A 122 12.57 -8.94 -3.88
N GLU A 123 12.28 -9.95 -3.07
CA GLU A 123 11.40 -9.83 -1.90
C GLU A 123 12.07 -8.98 -0.80
N THR A 124 11.33 -8.09 -0.16
CA THR A 124 11.85 -7.20 0.88
C THR A 124 11.48 -7.71 2.29
N THR A 125 12.48 -7.74 3.17
CA THR A 125 12.26 -7.86 4.62
C THR A 125 11.77 -6.53 5.22
N ALA A 126 11.45 -6.50 6.51
CA ALA A 126 11.16 -5.23 7.21
C ALA A 126 12.35 -4.25 7.13
N ASN A 127 13.58 -4.72 7.36
CA ASN A 127 14.78 -3.87 7.26
C ASN A 127 15.01 -3.36 5.83
N ASP A 128 14.75 -4.19 4.82
CA ASP A 128 14.81 -3.76 3.41
C ASP A 128 13.77 -2.67 3.11
N ALA A 129 12.55 -2.81 3.62
CA ALA A 129 11.49 -1.82 3.44
C ALA A 129 11.83 -0.48 4.12
N VAL A 130 12.44 -0.50 5.31
CA VAL A 130 12.96 0.72 5.95
C VAL A 130 14.06 1.35 5.11
N SER A 131 15.01 0.54 4.62
CA SER A 131 16.09 1.03 3.77
C SER A 131 15.56 1.61 2.46
N TRP A 132 14.53 1.00 1.87
CA TRP A 132 13.85 1.49 0.67
C TRP A 132 13.19 2.86 0.91
N LEU A 133 12.52 3.06 2.05
CA LEU A 133 11.96 4.37 2.41
C LEU A 133 13.04 5.45 2.46
N THR A 134 14.18 5.16 3.09
CA THR A 134 15.29 6.12 3.19
C THR A 134 15.95 6.41 1.84
N MET A 135 16.15 5.40 0.98
CA MET A 135 16.93 5.55 -0.26
C MET A 135 16.08 5.95 -1.47
N HIS A 136 14.84 5.49 -1.53
CA HIS A 136 13.98 5.62 -2.70
C HIS A 136 12.65 6.30 -2.40
N GLY A 137 12.22 6.34 -1.14
CA GLY A 137 10.89 6.82 -0.73
C GLY A 137 10.53 8.18 -1.31
N GLU A 138 11.46 9.14 -1.32
CA GLU A 138 11.24 10.48 -1.87
C GLU A 138 10.81 10.46 -3.34
N ARG A 139 11.44 9.59 -4.16
CA ARG A 139 11.06 9.41 -5.58
C ARG A 139 9.62 8.92 -5.74
N PHE A 140 9.09 8.26 -4.72
CA PHE A 140 7.74 7.70 -4.66
C PHE A 140 6.81 8.49 -3.73
N GLY A 141 7.17 9.74 -3.37
CA GLY A 141 6.30 10.63 -2.60
C GLY A 141 6.32 10.42 -1.08
N TRP A 142 7.20 9.57 -0.57
CA TRP A 142 7.42 9.39 0.87
C TRP A 142 8.48 10.36 1.40
N ARG A 143 8.25 10.93 2.57
CA ARG A 143 9.24 11.76 3.28
C ARG A 143 9.19 11.51 4.78
N GLU A 144 10.35 11.66 5.42
CA GLU A 144 10.47 11.55 6.87
C GLU A 144 9.81 12.77 7.55
N VAL A 145 9.18 12.54 8.71
CA VAL A 145 8.54 13.55 9.54
C VAL A 145 8.81 13.26 11.01
N ASP A 146 8.67 14.28 11.86
CA ASP A 146 8.67 14.06 13.30
C ASP A 146 7.38 13.36 13.79
N MET A 147 7.42 12.90 15.03
CA MET A 147 6.34 12.15 15.67
C MET A 147 5.02 12.92 15.78
N LEU A 148 5.07 14.23 16.07
CA LEU A 148 3.87 15.05 16.21
C LEU A 148 3.20 15.19 14.85
N THR A 149 4.00 15.58 13.85
CA THR A 149 3.58 15.71 12.45
C THR A 149 3.03 14.38 11.93
N ALA A 150 3.64 13.25 12.27
CA ALA A 150 3.17 11.92 11.89
C ALA A 150 1.71 11.68 12.34
N GLN A 151 1.38 11.97 13.60
CA GLN A 151 0.00 11.81 14.09
C GLN A 151 -0.96 12.81 13.44
N GLU A 152 -0.54 14.07 13.26
CA GLU A 152 -1.37 15.11 12.63
C GLU A 152 -1.70 14.76 11.17
N LEU A 153 -0.71 14.31 10.39
CA LEU A 153 -0.92 13.90 9.00
C LEU A 153 -1.81 12.65 8.90
N ALA A 154 -1.64 11.67 9.78
CA ALA A 154 -2.55 10.54 9.87
C ALA A 154 -3.98 10.98 10.21
N ASN A 155 -4.15 11.98 11.08
CA ASN A 155 -5.45 12.58 11.40
C ASN A 155 -6.08 13.37 10.25
N MET A 156 -5.28 13.77 9.25
CA MET A 156 -5.78 14.31 7.97
C MET A 156 -6.04 13.21 6.93
N GLY A 157 -5.81 11.95 7.26
CA GLY A 157 -5.98 10.80 6.38
C GLY A 157 -4.78 10.49 5.48
N GLN A 158 -3.62 11.12 5.71
CA GLN A 158 -2.40 10.78 4.98
C GLN A 158 -1.85 9.41 5.40
N PRO A 159 -1.32 8.59 4.46
CA PRO A 159 -0.61 7.37 4.80
C PRO A 159 0.64 7.73 5.59
N VAL A 160 0.76 7.15 6.78
CA VAL A 160 1.90 7.37 7.67
C VAL A 160 2.33 6.03 8.24
N VAL A 161 3.64 5.79 8.29
CA VAL A 161 4.23 4.59 8.88
C VAL A 161 5.26 4.97 9.93
N ALA A 162 5.32 4.16 10.99
CA ALA A 162 6.41 4.16 11.96
C ALA A 162 7.32 2.99 11.63
N VAL A 163 8.64 3.21 11.64
CA VAL A 163 9.62 2.22 11.22
C VAL A 163 10.82 2.17 12.17
N TRP A 164 11.40 0.98 12.28
CA TRP A 164 12.64 0.75 13.01
C TRP A 164 13.55 -0.17 12.20
N LEU A 165 14.68 0.37 11.76
CA LEU A 165 15.79 -0.40 11.22
C LEU A 165 16.56 -1.04 12.37
N ASN A 166 16.58 -2.37 12.42
CA ASN A 166 17.30 -3.11 13.45
C ASN A 166 18.48 -3.86 12.81
N ASN A 167 19.71 -3.38 13.04
CA ASN A 167 20.90 -4.02 12.49
C ASN A 167 21.28 -5.33 13.18
N ALA A 168 20.69 -5.63 14.34
CA ALA A 168 20.99 -6.83 15.13
C ALA A 168 19.99 -7.98 14.89
N SER A 169 18.78 -7.69 14.41
CA SER A 169 17.76 -8.71 14.11
C SER A 169 16.74 -8.20 13.07
N ALA A 170 15.53 -8.77 13.03
CA ALA A 170 14.48 -8.26 12.17
C ALA A 170 14.06 -6.84 12.59
N GLY A 171 13.93 -5.94 11.62
CA GLY A 171 13.30 -4.64 11.81
C GLY A 171 11.80 -4.76 12.09
N HIS A 172 11.17 -3.62 12.33
CA HIS A 172 9.73 -3.56 12.55
C HIS A 172 9.14 -2.33 11.86
N MET A 173 7.87 -2.44 11.47
CA MET A 173 7.12 -1.33 10.89
C MET A 173 5.63 -1.48 11.22
N ALA A 174 4.98 -0.34 11.40
CA ALA A 174 3.57 -0.25 11.74
C ALA A 174 2.92 0.93 11.02
N VAL A 175 1.60 0.89 10.90
CA VAL A 175 0.83 1.96 10.27
C VAL A 175 0.38 2.93 11.35
N VAL A 176 0.76 4.21 11.24
CA VAL A 176 0.18 5.26 12.08
C VAL A 176 -1.21 5.57 11.56
N ARG A 177 -2.21 5.48 12.44
CA ARG A 177 -3.62 5.61 12.09
C ARG A 177 -4.22 6.89 12.69
N PRO A 178 -5.34 7.40 12.15
CA PRO A 178 -6.06 8.50 12.76
C PRO A 178 -6.43 8.15 14.21
N GLY A 179 -6.08 9.03 15.15
CA GLY A 179 -6.16 8.79 16.58
C GLY A 179 -5.53 9.91 17.40
N GLN A 180 -5.03 9.56 18.59
CA GLN A 180 -4.47 10.51 19.54
C GLN A 180 -2.96 10.33 19.69
N LEU A 181 -2.24 11.43 19.83
CA LEU A 181 -0.86 11.40 20.31
C LEU A 181 -0.87 11.29 21.84
N SER A 182 -0.04 10.40 22.38
CA SER A 182 0.14 10.23 23.82
C SER A 182 1.62 10.32 24.20
N GLU A 183 1.93 10.23 25.49
CA GLU A 183 3.32 10.09 25.97
C GLU A 183 3.99 8.81 25.45
N GLN A 184 3.20 7.82 25.01
CA GLN A 184 3.68 6.61 24.35
C GLN A 184 3.68 6.75 22.82
N GLY A 185 3.60 7.96 22.30
CA GLY A 185 3.69 8.26 20.87
C GLY A 185 2.36 8.19 20.12
N PRO A 186 2.41 8.08 18.78
CA PRO A 186 1.23 8.05 17.93
C PRO A 186 0.41 6.78 18.10
N THR A 187 -0.88 6.88 17.78
CA THR A 187 -1.80 5.76 17.65
C THR A 187 -1.55 5.01 16.35
N MET A 188 -1.48 3.68 16.42
CA MET A 188 -1.10 2.83 15.29
C MET A 188 -1.93 1.55 15.20
N ALA A 189 -1.79 0.87 14.07
CA ALA A 189 -2.11 -0.54 13.88
C ALA A 189 -0.84 -1.29 13.46
N GLN A 190 -0.66 -2.52 13.93
CA GLN A 190 0.50 -3.35 13.59
C GLN A 190 0.13 -4.81 13.37
N ALA A 191 0.96 -5.48 12.59
CA ALA A 191 1.20 -6.91 12.69
C ALA A 191 2.62 -7.11 13.23
N GLY A 192 2.88 -8.12 14.07
CA GLY A 192 4.19 -8.23 14.70
C GLY A 192 4.29 -9.31 15.78
N GLU A 193 4.97 -8.98 16.87
CA GLU A 193 4.99 -9.83 18.07
C GLU A 193 3.57 -9.97 18.64
N ALA A 194 2.79 -8.88 18.57
CA ALA A 194 1.38 -8.85 18.85
C ALA A 194 0.66 -8.11 17.71
N ASP A 195 -0.32 -8.76 17.10
CA ASP A 195 -1.19 -8.13 16.12
C ASP A 195 -2.19 -7.24 16.85
N SER A 196 -2.31 -5.98 16.44
CA SER A 196 -3.18 -5.01 17.11
C SER A 196 -3.72 -3.97 16.14
N ARG A 197 -5.03 -3.74 16.19
CA ARG A 197 -5.66 -2.65 15.44
C ARG A 197 -5.45 -1.28 16.10
N LEU A 198 -5.10 -1.26 17.38
CA LEU A 198 -4.96 -0.04 18.18
C LEU A 198 -3.87 -0.23 19.24
N ILE A 199 -2.72 0.38 18.99
CA ILE A 199 -1.57 0.37 19.91
C ILE A 199 -0.85 1.72 19.84
N GLN A 200 -0.15 2.09 20.92
CA GLN A 200 0.72 3.26 20.93
C GLN A 200 2.14 2.89 20.48
N ALA A 201 2.86 3.80 19.84
CA ALA A 201 4.22 3.55 19.32
C ALA A 201 5.19 2.97 20.34
N GLY A 202 5.18 3.46 21.58
CA GLY A 202 6.03 2.95 22.64
C GLY A 202 5.78 1.50 23.03
N ASN A 203 4.54 1.01 22.84
CA ASN A 203 4.19 -0.38 23.10
C ASN A 203 4.45 -1.28 21.88
N ALA A 204 4.35 -0.75 20.67
CA ALA A 204 4.66 -1.50 19.45
C ALA A 204 6.17 -1.61 19.20
N PHE A 205 6.95 -0.63 19.65
CA PHE A 205 8.39 -0.54 19.45
C PHE A 205 9.16 -0.40 20.76
N PRO A 206 8.97 -1.26 21.78
CA PRO A 206 9.46 -0.99 23.14
C PRO A 206 10.96 -0.68 23.21
N THR A 207 11.80 -1.49 22.53
CA THR A 207 13.25 -1.27 22.50
C THR A 207 13.64 -0.02 21.70
N ALA A 208 13.11 0.15 20.49
CA ALA A 208 13.43 1.31 19.65
C ALA A 208 12.89 2.61 20.26
N TRP A 209 11.76 2.55 20.95
CA TRP A 209 11.16 3.67 21.65
C TRP A 209 12.05 4.18 22.78
N GLN A 210 12.51 3.27 23.65
CA GLN A 210 13.44 3.60 24.73
C GLN A 210 14.75 4.20 24.20
N ASN A 211 15.22 3.71 23.05
CA ASN A 211 16.45 4.17 22.41
C ASN A 211 16.26 5.36 21.46
N ARG A 212 15.03 5.87 21.28
CA ARG A 212 14.70 6.95 20.33
C ARG A 212 15.10 6.64 18.87
N GLN A 213 14.81 5.42 18.43
CA GLN A 213 15.16 4.88 17.11
C GLN A 213 13.95 4.65 16.20
N VAL A 214 12.76 5.10 16.58
CA VAL A 214 11.57 5.05 15.73
C VAL A 214 11.57 6.26 14.81
N ALA A 215 11.58 6.03 13.50
CA ALA A 215 11.40 7.06 12.48
C ALA A 215 9.98 7.01 11.92
N TYR A 216 9.50 8.13 11.38
CA TYR A 216 8.16 8.23 10.82
C TYR A 216 8.21 8.77 9.40
N PHE A 217 7.45 8.15 8.50
CA PHE A 217 7.35 8.58 7.11
C PHE A 217 5.89 8.82 6.75
N THR A 218 5.64 9.87 5.98
CA THR A 218 4.33 10.17 5.38
C THR A 218 4.44 10.14 3.86
N HIS A 219 3.34 9.84 3.18
CA HIS A 219 3.24 10.00 1.73
C HIS A 219 2.38 11.21 1.40
N ASP A 220 2.77 12.04 0.43
CA ASP A 220 2.01 13.23 0.00
C ASP A 220 0.87 12.92 -0.99
#